data_AF-A0A958GIF6-F1
#
_entry.id   AF-A0A958GIF6-F1
#
_cell.length_a   1.000
_cell.length_b   1.000
_cell.length_c   1.000
_cell.angle_alpha   90.00
_cell.angle_beta   90.00
_cell.angle_gamma   90.00
#
_symmetry.space_group_name_H-M   'P 1'
#
loop_
_entity.id
_entity.type
_entity.pdbx_description
1 polymer ?
#
loop_
_entity_poly.entity_id
_entity_poly.type
_entity_poly.pdbx_seq_one_letter_code
_entity_poly.pdbx_strand_id
1 'polypeptide(L)'
;FFALAVNNLHMAFFAMSFWEFSSDLRLGKLDFWLVKPAHILFTVFFRHIRIASLTLIPIPTLGLVWYGTKAGLSPMDWTLLPLLVVFSLMVLVSIEILISTLMFLTIESIGINFIRMQLQSVARWPDFIYGYTFKKIFTFGLPVLLVTSAPTHFLLDSGSPKLLLLMIAATAILWYLISYAWNAGLRRYESASS
;
A
#
# COMPACT_ATOMS: atom_id res chain seq x y z
N PHE A 1 0.45 16.96 2.46
CA PHE A 1 -0.25 16.31 3.59
C PHE A 1 -0.98 15.03 3.21
N PHE A 2 -1.54 14.90 2.00
CA PHE A 2 -2.22 13.67 1.57
C PHE A 2 -1.34 12.41 1.67
N ALA A 3 -0.17 12.41 1.01
CA ALA A 3 0.76 11.28 1.08
C ALA A 3 1.23 10.97 2.52
N LEU A 4 1.30 11.99 3.38
CA LEU A 4 1.62 11.81 4.80
C LEU A 4 0.50 11.09 5.55
N ALA A 5 -0.78 11.40 5.25
CA ALA A 5 -1.93 10.69 5.82
C ALA A 5 -1.90 9.20 5.45
N VAL A 6 -1.69 8.90 4.17
CA VAL A 6 -1.57 7.51 3.66
C VAL A 6 -0.40 6.80 4.35
N ASN A 7 0.77 7.42 4.40
CA ASN A 7 1.96 6.86 5.04
C ASN A 7 1.75 6.63 6.55
N ASN A 8 1.08 7.54 7.25
CA ASN A 8 0.84 7.41 8.68
C ASN A 8 -0.12 6.26 9.00
N LEU A 9 -1.21 6.11 8.22
CA LEU A 9 -2.10 4.96 8.32
C LEU A 9 -1.37 3.66 7.97
N HIS A 10 -0.55 3.67 6.92
CA HIS A 10 0.30 2.53 6.58
C HIS A 10 1.20 2.11 7.76
N MET A 11 1.89 3.07 8.36
CA MET A 11 2.76 2.83 9.52
C MET A 11 2.01 2.34 10.75
N ALA A 12 0.75 2.76 10.92
CA ALA A 12 -0.10 2.33 12.02
C ALA A 12 -0.60 0.90 11.85
N PHE A 13 -1.05 0.50 10.66
CA PHE A 13 -1.78 -0.75 10.47
C PHE A 13 -0.98 -1.86 9.77
N PHE A 14 0.05 -1.53 8.99
CA PHE A 14 0.65 -2.49 8.05
C PHE A 14 2.16 -2.65 8.18
N ALA A 15 2.90 -1.57 8.48
CA ALA A 15 4.35 -1.59 8.43
C ALA A 15 4.99 -2.71 9.28
N MET A 16 4.47 -2.93 10.50
CA MET A 16 4.96 -3.99 11.39
C MET A 16 4.74 -5.38 10.79
N SER A 17 3.55 -5.63 10.26
CA SER A 17 3.16 -6.91 9.67
C SER A 17 4.09 -7.36 8.54
N PHE A 18 4.57 -6.42 7.72
CA PHE A 18 5.52 -6.74 6.65
C PHE A 18 6.90 -7.17 7.16
N TRP A 19 7.40 -6.52 8.21
CA TRP A 19 8.66 -6.90 8.85
C TRP A 19 8.53 -8.26 9.54
N GLU A 20 7.41 -8.48 10.23
CA GLU A 20 7.13 -9.75 10.88
C GLU A 20 6.93 -10.89 9.88
N PHE A 21 6.27 -10.66 8.74
CA PHE A 21 6.12 -11.68 7.70
C PHE A 21 7.48 -12.22 7.21
N SER A 22 8.44 -11.32 7.01
CA SER A 22 9.83 -11.71 6.70
C SER A 22 10.47 -12.55 7.81
N SER A 23 10.21 -12.21 9.07
CA SER A 23 10.67 -13.00 10.23
C SER A 23 9.99 -14.36 10.31
N ASP A 24 8.68 -14.41 10.06
CA ASP A 24 7.86 -15.61 10.12
C ASP A 24 8.30 -16.64 9.08
N LEU A 25 8.62 -16.19 7.86
CA LEU A 25 9.20 -17.05 6.83
C LEU A 25 10.55 -17.62 7.26
N ARG A 26 11.47 -16.75 7.72
CA ARG A 26 12.83 -17.15 8.10
C ARG A 26 12.89 -18.09 9.31
N LEU A 27 11.97 -17.93 10.26
CA LEU A 27 11.93 -18.71 11.50
C LEU A 27 10.97 -19.91 11.44
N GLY A 28 10.36 -20.20 10.27
CA GLY A 28 9.37 -21.27 10.16
C GLY A 28 8.06 -21.00 10.91
N LYS A 29 7.82 -19.76 11.37
CA LYS A 29 6.62 -19.44 12.15
C LYS A 29 5.36 -19.30 11.28
N LEU A 30 5.51 -19.29 9.96
CA LEU A 30 4.36 -19.27 9.05
C LEU A 30 3.42 -20.46 9.29
N ASP A 31 3.95 -21.62 9.66
CA ASP A 31 3.19 -22.84 9.95
C ASP A 31 2.10 -22.63 11.03
N PHE A 32 2.42 -21.86 12.07
CA PHE A 32 1.45 -21.54 13.13
C PHE A 32 0.29 -20.67 12.64
N TRP A 33 0.48 -19.91 11.56
CA TRP A 33 -0.55 -19.09 10.97
C TRP A 33 -1.41 -19.87 9.96
N LEU A 34 -0.83 -20.90 9.31
CA LEU A 34 -1.55 -21.77 8.38
C LEU A 34 -2.64 -22.62 9.06
N VAL A 35 -2.46 -22.98 10.33
CA VAL A 35 -3.44 -23.77 11.09
C VAL A 35 -4.65 -22.97 11.60
N LYS A 36 -4.63 -21.64 11.51
CA LYS A 36 -5.73 -20.81 12.00
C LYS A 36 -6.92 -20.85 11.04
N PRO A 37 -8.17 -20.91 11.54
CA PRO A 37 -9.38 -20.95 10.72
C PRO A 37 -9.74 -19.56 10.16
N ALA A 38 -8.76 -18.82 9.63
CA ALA A 38 -8.92 -17.49 9.06
C ALA A 38 -8.08 -17.36 7.79
N HIS A 39 -8.47 -16.45 6.90
CA HIS A 39 -7.74 -16.23 5.66
C HIS A 39 -6.29 -15.79 5.96
N ILE A 40 -5.32 -16.62 5.58
CA ILE A 40 -3.92 -16.49 6.03
C ILE A 40 -3.34 -15.12 5.65
N LEU A 41 -3.59 -14.65 4.42
CA LEU A 41 -3.11 -13.33 3.97
C LEU A 41 -3.62 -12.20 4.87
N PHE A 42 -4.88 -12.27 5.30
CA PHE A 42 -5.44 -11.25 6.20
C PHE A 42 -4.77 -11.35 7.57
N THR A 43 -4.66 -12.56 8.12
CA THR A 43 -3.99 -12.81 9.40
C THR A 43 -2.54 -12.34 9.41
N VAL A 44 -1.80 -12.51 8.30
CA VAL A 44 -0.40 -12.10 8.21
C VAL A 44 -0.27 -10.58 8.16
N PHE A 45 -1.03 -9.90 7.30
CA PHE A 45 -0.80 -8.46 7.04
C PHE A 45 -1.59 -7.51 7.94
N PHE A 46 -2.68 -7.95 8.60
CA PHE A 46 -3.59 -7.08 9.35
C PHE A 46 -3.58 -7.32 10.87
N ARG A 47 -2.65 -8.11 11.41
CA ARG A 47 -2.66 -8.50 12.83
C ARG A 47 -2.02 -7.49 13.80
N HIS A 48 -1.27 -6.49 13.30
CA HIS A 48 -0.59 -5.51 14.15
C HIS A 48 -1.17 -4.11 14.02
N ILE A 49 -1.27 -3.42 15.14
CA ILE A 49 -1.59 -2.00 15.20
C ILE A 49 -0.53 -1.30 16.05
N ARG A 50 0.18 -0.35 15.44
CA ARG A 50 1.17 0.50 16.13
C ARG A 50 0.47 1.75 16.67
N ILE A 51 0.10 1.70 17.95
CA ILE A 51 -0.56 2.79 18.66
C ILE A 51 0.26 4.09 18.59
N ALA A 52 1.58 4.00 18.67
CA ALA A 52 2.48 5.16 18.54
C ALA A 52 2.39 5.89 17.18
N SER A 53 1.91 5.24 16.12
CA SER A 53 1.68 5.92 14.84
C SER A 53 0.28 6.52 14.74
N LEU A 54 -0.70 5.99 15.47
CA LEU A 54 -2.05 6.55 15.56
C LEU A 54 -2.04 7.93 16.25
N THR A 55 -1.16 8.14 17.22
CA THR A 55 -1.01 9.44 17.90
C THR A 55 -0.52 10.56 16.97
N LEU A 56 0.02 10.21 15.80
CA LEU A 56 0.51 11.17 14.80
C LEU A 56 -0.55 11.53 13.75
N ILE A 57 -1.72 10.88 13.72
CA ILE A 57 -2.83 11.17 12.79
C ILE A 57 -3.29 12.63 12.79
N PRO A 58 -3.29 13.37 13.92
CA PRO A 58 -3.71 14.77 13.91
C PRO A 58 -2.88 15.65 12.98
N ILE A 59 -1.58 15.38 12.80
CA ILE A 59 -0.68 16.19 11.96
C ILE A 59 -1.10 16.19 10.47
N PRO A 60 -1.19 15.05 9.77
CA PRO A 60 -1.65 15.04 8.38
C PRO A 60 -3.10 15.48 8.24
N THR A 61 -3.96 15.22 9.24
CA THR A 61 -5.37 15.63 9.22
C THR A 61 -5.50 17.15 9.25
N LEU A 62 -4.87 17.82 10.22
CA LEU A 62 -4.90 19.28 10.32
C LEU A 62 -4.26 19.93 9.09
N GLY A 63 -3.17 19.36 8.58
CA GLY A 63 -2.54 19.84 7.35
C GLY A 63 -3.41 19.68 6.10
N LEU A 64 -4.20 18.60 6.01
CA LEU A 64 -5.19 18.40 4.95
C LEU A 64 -6.35 19.39 5.08
N VAL A 65 -6.84 19.64 6.30
CA VAL A 65 -7.89 20.64 6.56
C VAL A 65 -7.41 22.04 6.14
N TRP A 66 -6.20 22.43 6.59
CA TRP A 66 -5.60 23.71 6.26
C TRP A 66 -5.36 23.88 4.76
N TYR A 67 -4.79 22.87 4.08
CA TYR A 67 -4.54 22.95 2.64
C TYR A 67 -5.85 22.92 1.83
N GLY A 68 -6.80 22.07 2.21
CA GLY A 68 -8.08 21.94 1.52
C GLY A 68 -8.92 23.21 1.58
N THR A 69 -8.90 23.92 2.72
CA THR A 69 -9.57 25.23 2.85
C THR A 69 -8.89 26.30 1.98
N LYS A 70 -7.56 26.27 1.84
CA LYS A 70 -6.83 27.19 0.94
C LYS A 70 -7.03 26.87 -0.54
N ALA A 71 -7.17 25.59 -0.88
CA ALA A 71 -7.44 25.12 -2.23
C ALA A 71 -8.89 25.39 -2.69
N GLY A 72 -9.79 25.77 -1.77
CA GLY A 72 -11.19 26.01 -2.09
C GLY A 72 -11.98 24.73 -2.38
N LEU A 73 -11.64 23.62 -1.71
CA LEU A 73 -12.34 22.34 -1.88
C LEU A 73 -13.85 22.48 -1.64
N SER A 74 -14.64 21.92 -2.55
CA SER A 74 -16.10 21.90 -2.44
C SER A 74 -16.56 20.99 -1.29
N PRO A 75 -17.81 21.13 -0.80
CA PRO A 75 -18.35 20.20 0.20
C PRO A 75 -18.28 18.73 -0.22
N MET A 76 -18.43 18.44 -1.52
CA MET A 76 -18.29 17.08 -2.06
C MET A 76 -16.85 16.56 -1.89
N ASP A 77 -15.85 17.38 -2.19
CA ASP A 77 -14.44 16.98 -2.09
C ASP A 77 -14.06 16.60 -0.65
N TRP A 78 -14.59 17.32 0.36
CA TRP A 78 -14.40 16.97 1.77
C TRP A 78 -14.95 15.60 2.13
N THR A 79 -16.10 15.21 1.55
CA THR A 79 -16.69 13.88 1.79
C THR A 79 -15.91 12.77 1.10
N LEU A 80 -15.30 13.05 -0.06
CA LEU A 80 -14.52 12.08 -0.83
C LEU A 80 -13.08 11.94 -0.32
N LEU A 81 -12.53 12.96 0.33
CA LEU A 81 -11.14 12.99 0.77
C LEU A 81 -10.74 11.79 1.67
N PRO A 82 -11.52 11.38 2.69
CA PRO A 82 -11.23 10.16 3.46
C PRO A 82 -11.25 8.89 2.60
N LEU A 83 -12.20 8.80 1.66
CA LEU A 83 -12.33 7.66 0.76
C LEU A 83 -11.11 7.55 -0.15
N LEU A 84 -10.63 8.67 -0.68
CA LEU A 84 -9.41 8.75 -1.48
C LEU A 84 -8.19 8.27 -0.70
N VAL A 85 -8.04 8.69 0.57
CA VAL A 85 -6.94 8.23 1.43
C VAL A 85 -6.99 6.70 1.62
N VAL A 86 -8.18 6.14 1.84
CA VAL A 86 -8.36 4.69 2.00
C VAL A 86 -8.02 3.94 0.72
N PHE A 87 -8.49 4.40 -0.45
CA PHE A 87 -8.14 3.77 -1.72
C PHE A 87 -6.64 3.84 -2.02
N SER A 88 -6.01 4.99 -1.78
CA SER A 88 -4.55 5.13 -1.92
C SER A 88 -3.80 4.17 -1.01
N LEU A 89 -4.27 4.00 0.23
CA LEU A 89 -3.71 3.02 1.17
C LEU A 89 -3.91 1.58 0.67
N MET A 90 -5.09 1.24 0.15
CA MET A 90 -5.37 -0.08 -0.41
C MET A 90 -4.46 -0.41 -1.59
N VAL A 91 -4.27 0.52 -2.53
CA VAL A 91 -3.34 0.34 -3.67
C VAL A 91 -1.92 0.13 -3.17
N LEU A 92 -1.46 0.99 -2.26
CA LEU A 92 -0.11 0.89 -1.69
C LEU A 92 0.10 -0.48 -1.04
N VAL A 93 -0.76 -0.86 -0.10
CA VAL A 93 -0.67 -2.15 0.60
C VAL A 93 -0.76 -3.32 -0.38
N SER A 94 -1.59 -3.24 -1.41
CA SER A 94 -1.70 -4.30 -2.43
C SER A 94 -0.40 -4.49 -3.20
N ILE A 95 0.24 -3.39 -3.65
CA ILE A 95 1.56 -3.45 -4.31
C ILE A 95 2.59 -4.11 -3.40
N GLU A 96 2.59 -3.74 -2.13
CA GLU A 96 3.55 -4.26 -1.16
C GLU A 96 3.34 -5.73 -0.84
N ILE A 97 2.09 -6.18 -0.68
CA ILE A 97 1.76 -7.59 -0.50
C ILE A 97 2.23 -8.39 -1.71
N LEU A 98 1.96 -7.90 -2.93
CA LEU A 98 2.39 -8.56 -4.16
C LEU A 98 3.91 -8.75 -4.19
N ILE A 99 4.67 -7.71 -3.83
CA ILE A 99 6.13 -7.79 -3.77
C ILE A 99 6.61 -8.70 -2.65
N SER A 100 5.96 -8.66 -1.49
CA SER A 100 6.25 -9.56 -0.39
C SER A 100 6.04 -11.03 -0.75
N THR A 101 5.18 -11.37 -1.72
CA THR A 101 5.09 -12.77 -2.20
C THR A 101 6.40 -13.29 -2.79
N LEU A 102 7.29 -12.42 -3.28
CA LEU A 102 8.62 -12.81 -3.74
C LEU A 102 9.50 -13.37 -2.62
N MET A 103 9.20 -13.04 -1.34
CA MET A 103 9.91 -13.61 -0.19
C MET A 103 9.74 -15.13 -0.07
N PHE A 104 8.69 -15.72 -0.66
CA PHE A 104 8.56 -17.17 -0.76
C PHE A 104 9.59 -17.81 -1.69
N LEU A 105 10.18 -17.03 -2.61
CA LEU A 105 11.09 -17.51 -3.65
C LEU A 105 12.56 -17.27 -3.34
N THR A 106 12.86 -16.44 -2.35
CA THR A 106 14.23 -16.01 -2.04
C THR A 106 14.58 -16.26 -0.58
N ILE A 107 15.85 -16.58 -0.34
CA ILE A 107 16.41 -16.69 1.00
C ILE A 107 16.55 -15.29 1.64
N GLU A 108 16.68 -14.23 0.83
CA GLU A 108 16.87 -12.86 1.30
C GLU A 108 15.58 -12.06 1.45
N SER A 109 14.79 -12.36 2.49
CA SER A 109 13.54 -11.65 2.78
C SER A 109 13.74 -10.16 3.17
N ILE A 110 14.92 -9.78 3.67
CA ILE A 110 15.25 -8.39 4.05
C ILE A 110 15.39 -7.49 2.80
N GLY A 111 16.02 -7.98 1.73
CA GLY A 111 16.17 -7.22 0.49
C GLY A 111 14.84 -6.81 -0.12
N ILE A 112 13.85 -7.71 -0.06
CA ILE A 112 12.48 -7.44 -0.51
C ILE A 112 11.82 -6.35 0.35
N ASN A 113 12.06 -6.32 1.66
CA ASN A 113 11.59 -5.22 2.52
C ASN A 113 12.17 -3.87 2.09
N PHE A 114 13.44 -3.83 1.70
CA PHE A 114 14.08 -2.61 1.21
C PHE A 114 13.43 -2.12 -0.09
N ILE A 115 13.23 -3.02 -1.07
CA ILE A 115 12.54 -2.69 -2.33
C ILE A 115 11.15 -2.11 -2.05
N ARG A 116 10.40 -2.73 -1.13
CA ARG A 116 9.08 -2.23 -0.70
C ARG A 116 9.17 -0.80 -0.19
N MET A 117 10.13 -0.49 0.69
CA MET A 117 10.32 0.86 1.24
C MET A 117 10.74 1.89 0.18
N GLN A 118 11.51 1.48 -0.83
CA GLN A 118 11.85 2.34 -1.96
C GLN A 118 10.60 2.68 -2.78
N LEU A 119 9.70 1.72 -2.98
CA LEU A 119 8.44 1.97 -3.67
C LEU A 119 7.49 2.87 -2.89
N GLN A 120 7.42 2.75 -1.56
CA GLN A 120 6.72 3.75 -0.74
C GLN A 120 7.29 5.15 -0.97
N SER A 121 8.61 5.26 -1.09
CA SER A 121 9.28 6.54 -1.33
C SER A 121 8.92 7.14 -2.69
N VAL A 122 8.73 6.30 -3.71
CA VAL A 122 8.21 6.70 -5.03
C VAL A 122 6.73 7.09 -4.93
N ALA A 123 5.91 6.30 -4.23
CA ALA A 123 4.47 6.51 -4.08
C ALA A 123 4.09 7.87 -3.46
N ARG A 124 4.99 8.45 -2.65
CA ARG A 124 4.75 9.74 -1.97
C ARG A 124 4.69 10.93 -2.91
N TRP A 125 5.28 10.80 -4.10
CA TRP A 125 5.40 11.90 -5.05
C TRP A 125 4.40 11.73 -6.20
N PRO A 126 3.73 12.82 -6.63
CA PRO A 126 2.88 12.78 -7.80
C PRO A 126 3.69 12.63 -9.10
N ASP A 127 3.03 12.08 -10.10
CA ASP A 127 3.52 11.76 -11.45
C ASP A 127 4.16 12.93 -12.20
N PHE A 128 3.77 14.19 -11.96
CA PHE A 128 4.40 15.35 -12.62
C PHE A 128 5.87 15.58 -12.21
N ILE A 129 6.34 14.95 -11.12
CA ILE A 129 7.75 15.00 -10.69
C ILE A 129 8.61 14.02 -11.52
N TYR A 130 7.99 13.04 -12.17
CA TYR A 130 8.69 11.97 -12.88
C TYR A 130 8.78 12.25 -14.38
N GLY A 131 9.93 11.92 -14.97
CA GLY A 131 10.11 11.95 -16.43
C GLY A 131 9.16 10.97 -17.15
N TYR A 132 8.86 11.24 -18.42
CA TYR A 132 7.84 10.53 -19.21
C TYR A 132 7.89 8.99 -19.14
N THR A 133 9.09 8.42 -19.28
CA THR A 133 9.29 6.95 -19.25
C THR A 133 8.94 6.37 -17.88
N PHE A 134 9.51 6.91 -16.81
CA PHE A 134 9.26 6.45 -15.45
C PHE A 134 7.81 6.68 -15.03
N LYS A 135 7.23 7.82 -15.43
CA LYS A 135 5.81 8.12 -15.23
C LYS A 135 4.93 7.02 -15.82
N LYS A 136 5.16 6.59 -17.07
CA LYS A 136 4.38 5.50 -17.68
C LYS A 136 4.57 4.16 -16.96
N ILE A 137 5.81 3.79 -16.66
CA ILE A 137 6.13 2.53 -15.98
C ILE A 137 5.46 2.47 -14.60
N PHE A 138 5.56 3.53 -13.81
CA PHE A 138 5.03 3.60 -12.46
C PHE A 138 3.54 3.98 -12.38
N THR A 139 2.88 4.23 -13.52
CA THR A 139 1.43 4.41 -13.59
C THR A 139 0.74 3.15 -14.09
N PHE A 140 1.29 2.50 -15.14
CA PHE A 140 0.64 1.37 -15.82
C PHE A 140 1.28 0.02 -15.53
N GLY A 141 2.61 -0.05 -15.38
CA GLY A 141 3.32 -1.30 -15.11
C GLY A 141 3.22 -1.70 -13.64
N LEU A 142 3.72 -0.81 -12.77
CA LEU A 142 3.56 -0.92 -11.32
C LEU A 142 2.83 0.34 -10.86
N PRO A 143 1.52 0.30 -10.53
CA PRO A 143 0.65 1.47 -10.38
C PRO A 143 0.91 2.28 -9.09
N VAL A 144 2.17 2.46 -8.72
CA VAL A 144 2.63 3.13 -7.50
C VAL A 144 2.35 4.63 -7.52
N LEU A 145 2.37 5.27 -8.69
CA LEU A 145 2.03 6.69 -8.81
C LEU A 145 0.55 6.96 -8.59
N LEU A 146 -0.34 5.97 -8.79
CA LEU A 146 -1.78 6.16 -8.55
C LEU A 146 -2.08 6.48 -7.09
N VAL A 147 -1.24 6.05 -6.15
CA VAL A 147 -1.37 6.32 -4.71
C VAL A 147 -1.49 7.82 -4.41
N THR A 148 -0.71 8.66 -5.10
CA THR A 148 -0.74 10.12 -4.89
C THR A 148 -1.31 10.88 -6.08
N SER A 149 -1.05 10.45 -7.32
CA SER A 149 -1.51 11.17 -8.51
C SER A 149 -3.01 11.13 -8.70
N ALA A 150 -3.65 9.97 -8.52
CA ALA A 150 -5.09 9.85 -8.73
C ALA A 150 -5.90 10.79 -7.83
N PRO A 151 -5.69 10.82 -6.50
CA PRO A 151 -6.40 11.76 -5.64
C PRO A 151 -5.96 13.21 -5.86
N THR A 152 -4.69 13.47 -6.17
CA THR A 152 -4.20 14.84 -6.43
C THR A 152 -4.88 15.44 -7.66
N HIS A 153 -4.89 14.72 -8.78
CA HIS A 153 -5.57 15.16 -10.00
C HIS A 153 -7.08 15.24 -9.83
N PHE A 154 -7.69 14.33 -9.07
CA PHE A 154 -9.12 14.42 -8.81
C PHE A 154 -9.49 15.71 -8.06
N LEU A 155 -8.72 16.08 -7.04
CA LEU A 155 -8.97 17.28 -6.24
C LEU A 155 -8.58 18.59 -6.96
N LEU A 156 -7.61 18.56 -7.89
CA LEU A 156 -7.09 19.76 -8.55
C LEU A 156 -7.66 19.99 -9.96
N ASP A 157 -7.89 18.94 -10.75
CA ASP A 157 -8.29 19.03 -12.16
C ASP A 157 -9.79 18.82 -12.35
N SER A 158 -10.62 19.48 -11.54
CA SER A 158 -12.09 19.47 -11.65
C SER A 158 -12.73 18.07 -11.59
N GLY A 159 -12.17 17.15 -10.80
CA GLY A 159 -12.77 15.83 -10.59
C GLY A 159 -12.60 14.84 -11.72
N SER A 160 -11.58 14.98 -12.58
CA SER A 160 -11.30 14.04 -13.68
C SER A 160 -11.28 12.58 -13.18
N PRO A 161 -12.25 11.73 -13.56
CA PRO A 161 -12.40 10.38 -12.98
C PRO A 161 -11.43 9.37 -13.60
N LYS A 162 -10.68 9.75 -14.65
CA LYS A 162 -9.86 8.81 -15.44
C LYS A 162 -8.82 8.09 -14.57
N LEU A 163 -8.08 8.83 -13.74
CA LEU A 163 -7.07 8.24 -12.87
C LEU A 163 -7.68 7.47 -11.69
N LEU A 164 -8.86 7.87 -11.21
CA LEU A 164 -9.59 7.11 -10.18
C LEU A 164 -10.09 5.77 -10.73
N LEU A 165 -10.65 5.76 -11.94
CA LEU A 165 -11.07 4.53 -12.61
C LEU A 165 -9.87 3.61 -12.87
N LEU A 166 -8.74 4.18 -13.31
CA LEU A 166 -7.50 3.43 -13.45
C LEU A 166 -7.01 2.87 -12.11
N MET A 167 -7.14 3.64 -11.02
CA MET A 167 -6.79 3.21 -9.67
C MET A 167 -7.65 2.02 -9.23
N ILE A 168 -8.96 2.08 -9.42
CA ILE A 168 -9.89 1.00 -9.09
C ILE A 168 -9.57 -0.26 -9.90
N ALA A 169 -9.38 -0.10 -11.22
CA ALA A 169 -9.01 -1.21 -12.09
C ALA A 169 -7.65 -1.83 -11.68
N ALA A 170 -6.66 -0.99 -11.37
CA ALA A 170 -5.36 -1.42 -10.89
C ALA A 170 -5.46 -2.18 -9.57
N THR A 171 -6.29 -1.72 -8.61
CA THR A 171 -6.54 -2.46 -7.36
C THR A 171 -7.11 -3.84 -7.61
N ALA A 172 -8.10 -3.98 -8.50
CA ALA A 172 -8.68 -5.27 -8.85
C ALA A 172 -7.66 -6.23 -9.48
N ILE A 173 -6.85 -5.72 -10.42
CA ILE A 173 -5.77 -6.48 -11.06
C ILE A 173 -4.73 -6.91 -10.02
N LEU A 174 -4.31 -6.02 -9.13
CA LEU A 174 -3.35 -6.33 -8.07
C LEU A 174 -3.88 -7.44 -7.17
N TRP A 175 -5.14 -7.39 -6.72
CA TRP A 175 -5.73 -8.44 -5.88
C TRP A 175 -5.83 -9.80 -6.57
N TYR A 176 -6.11 -9.81 -7.87
CA TYR A 176 -6.05 -11.03 -8.67
C TYR A 176 -4.62 -11.60 -8.69
N LEU A 177 -3.61 -10.76 -8.98
CA LEU A 177 -2.20 -11.16 -9.01
C LEU A 177 -1.70 -11.62 -7.64
N ILE A 178 -2.10 -10.94 -6.57
CA ILE A 178 -1.79 -11.30 -5.18
C ILE A 178 -2.35 -12.69 -4.88
N SER A 179 -3.62 -12.95 -5.21
CA SER A 179 -4.25 -14.24 -4.95
C SER A 179 -3.51 -15.37 -5.67
N TYR A 180 -3.12 -15.16 -6.92
CA TYR A 180 -2.33 -16.12 -7.69
C TYR A 180 -0.93 -16.33 -7.09
N ALA A 181 -0.19 -15.24 -6.86
CA ALA A 181 1.19 -15.27 -6.39
C ALA A 181 1.29 -15.81 -4.95
N TRP A 182 0.35 -15.46 -4.08
CA TRP A 182 0.28 -15.95 -2.70
C TRP A 182 0.07 -17.47 -2.67
N ASN A 183 -0.91 -17.98 -3.43
CA ASN A 183 -1.16 -19.42 -3.51
C ASN A 183 0.02 -20.17 -4.14
N ALA A 184 0.68 -19.58 -5.13
CA ALA A 184 1.90 -20.15 -5.71
C ALA A 184 3.06 -20.16 -4.71
N GLY A 185 3.21 -19.10 -3.91
CA GLY A 185 4.22 -18.99 -2.85
C GLY A 185 4.00 -20.02 -1.75
N LEU A 186 2.76 -20.19 -1.26
CA LEU A 186 2.41 -21.20 -0.26
C LEU A 186 2.73 -22.63 -0.71
N ARG A 187 2.53 -22.96 -1.99
CA ARG A 187 2.88 -24.29 -2.52
C ARG A 187 4.39 -24.57 -2.58
N ARG A 188 5.20 -23.51 -2.62
CA ARG A 188 6.68 -23.59 -2.63
C ARG A 188 7.28 -23.41 -1.24
N TYR A 189 6.44 -23.09 -0.26
CA TYR A 189 6.91 -22.87 1.09
C TYR A 189 7.29 -24.21 1.72
N GLU A 190 8.60 -24.45 1.83
CA GLU A 190 9.15 -25.53 2.62
C GLU A 190 9.43 -25.00 4.02
N SER A 191 8.89 -25.66 5.04
CA SER A 191 9.08 -25.25 6.43
C SER A 191 10.57 -25.32 6.78
N ALA A 192 11.10 -24.23 7.33
CA ALA A 192 12.48 -24.13 7.80
C ALA A 192 12.81 -25.08 8.97
N SER A 193 11.82 -25.85 9.47
CA SER A 193 11.95 -26.78 10.60
C SER A 193 12.10 -28.25 10.19
N SER A 194 12.51 -28.55 8.96
CA SER A 194 12.75 -29.93 8.47
C SER A 194 14.18 -30.38 8.69
#